data_AF-A0A8B3C6W3-F1
#
_entry.id   AF-A0A8B3C6W3-F1
#
_cell.length_a   1.000
_cell.length_b   1.000
_cell.length_c   1.000
_cell.angle_alpha   90.00
_cell.angle_beta   90.00
_cell.angle_gamma   90.00
#
_symmetry.space_group_name_H-M   'P 1'
#
loop_
_entity.id
_entity.type
_entity.pdbx_description
1 polymer ?
#
loop_
_entity_poly.entity_id
_entity_poly.type
_entity_poly.pdbx_seq_one_letter_code
_entity_poly.pdbx_strand_id
1 'polypeptide(L)'
;MRYSDQNILTSILSRLNVKYTRRFAEKFYNEHPNKLNMLGLSQMLSYYHIENIGIKVAPDEKKKVLSELDTPYITFCGNYFAVIIKKTNQGVSYLWNGKRIETDIEQFSNIWSGEILIPEADTNSSEPNYSQNRKRSATAIGINILLAISLSLLGWILIPDNTAHLLTNIWYIIMLISTLSGIFICSLLIMKQMQIHNTYADKICTLLKNGDCNNILELDAAKWMGTISWSETGIGYFIGNLLILVYLPSLIPFMIVINILSLPYTLWSVWYQKTQAKQWCVLCLMVQAILWIAFLAGSLSGLLSWTDFNMVNLLFTFCIYSSSILIAHTIANNVTNKKLSEQTKQELNSLKASEGVLQALLTAQPHYPVSKETSKIQFGNKEADILITIFSNPHCNPCAQLHKKLDNILRNKESNLCIQFIFTSFNTDLESSSRALIDCYFKYPLAKAQDIYREWFNTGRFNKDVFFHKYNLANPDGDDAIAEFNKHTKWRKETQLHATPTILVNGYNLPVNYDITDIRYITNINI
;
A
#
# COMPACT_ATOMS: atom_id res chain seq x y z
N MET A 1 5.50 -9.73 19.22
CA MET A 1 4.09 -9.70 18.76
C MET A 1 3.36 -8.54 19.44
N ARG A 2 2.98 -7.50 18.71
CA ARG A 2 1.92 -6.54 19.08
C ARG A 2 1.61 -5.70 17.85
N TYR A 3 0.37 -5.80 17.40
CA TYR A 3 -0.12 -5.51 16.06
C TYR A 3 -0.96 -4.22 16.08
N SER A 4 -0.70 -3.27 15.17
CA SER A 4 -1.60 -2.15 14.85
C SER A 4 -1.35 -1.68 13.41
N ASP A 5 -1.96 -2.40 12.47
CA ASP A 5 -3.00 -2.00 11.51
C ASP A 5 -3.41 -3.33 10.89
N GLN A 6 -4.40 -3.99 11.47
CA GLN A 6 -4.84 -5.28 10.95
C GLN A 6 -6.13 -5.09 10.18
N ASN A 7 -6.01 -5.02 8.85
CA ASN A 7 -7.14 -5.35 8.00
C ASN A 7 -7.52 -6.85 8.20
N ILE A 8 -8.66 -7.27 7.68
CA ILE A 8 -9.19 -8.63 7.89
C ILE A 8 -8.19 -9.69 7.43
N LEU A 9 -7.53 -9.47 6.28
CA LEU A 9 -6.54 -10.40 5.72
C LEU A 9 -5.32 -10.57 6.64
N THR A 10 -4.68 -9.47 7.05
CA THR A 10 -3.51 -9.53 7.95
C THR A 10 -3.87 -10.09 9.33
N SER A 11 -5.08 -9.83 9.81
CA SER A 11 -5.62 -10.43 11.04
C SER A 11 -5.65 -11.95 10.91
N ILE A 12 -6.31 -12.48 9.88
CA ILE A 12 -6.49 -13.92 9.70
C ILE A 12 -5.15 -14.62 9.42
N LEU A 13 -4.31 -14.08 8.54
CA LEU A 13 -2.97 -14.63 8.22
C LEU A 13 -2.10 -14.75 9.47
N SER A 14 -2.13 -13.75 10.35
CA SER A 14 -1.35 -13.78 11.60
C SER A 14 -1.80 -14.86 12.58
N ARG A 15 -3.09 -15.23 12.54
CA ARG A 15 -3.67 -16.24 13.44
C ARG A 15 -3.52 -17.66 12.92
N LEU A 16 -3.51 -17.81 11.60
CA LEU A 16 -3.18 -19.06 10.92
C LEU A 16 -1.66 -19.34 10.88
N ASN A 17 -0.83 -18.45 11.44
CA ASN A 17 0.64 -18.53 11.42
C ASN A 17 1.24 -18.62 10.00
N VAL A 18 0.55 -18.04 9.01
CA VAL A 18 1.00 -18.01 7.61
C VAL A 18 2.14 -17.00 7.45
N LYS A 19 3.16 -17.36 6.66
CA LYS A 19 4.30 -16.47 6.38
C LYS A 19 3.89 -15.36 5.40
N TYR A 20 3.92 -14.11 5.85
CA TYR A 20 3.65 -12.94 5.00
C TYR A 20 4.49 -11.73 5.39
N THR A 21 4.62 -10.80 4.46
CA THR A 21 5.16 -9.46 4.64
C THR A 21 4.00 -8.46 4.73
N ARG A 22 3.99 -7.64 5.77
CA ARG A 22 2.89 -6.71 6.06
C ARG A 22 2.59 -5.77 4.90
N ARG A 23 3.64 -5.19 4.30
CA ARG A 23 3.52 -4.29 3.14
C ARG A 23 2.80 -4.95 1.96
N PHE A 24 3.07 -6.22 1.68
CA PHE A 24 2.41 -6.93 0.59
C PHE A 24 0.96 -7.22 0.91
N ALA A 25 0.67 -7.78 2.09
CA ALA A 25 -0.69 -8.12 2.52
C ALA A 25 -1.61 -6.89 2.61
N GLU A 26 -1.12 -5.77 3.13
CA GLU A 26 -1.88 -4.51 3.19
C GLU A 26 -2.18 -3.96 1.80
N LYS A 27 -1.17 -3.92 0.93
CA LYS A 27 -1.35 -3.47 -0.44
C LYS A 27 -2.34 -4.36 -1.19
N PHE A 28 -2.19 -5.68 -1.07
CA PHE A 28 -3.05 -6.65 -1.75
C PHE A 28 -4.51 -6.51 -1.29
N TYR A 29 -4.74 -6.41 0.03
CA TYR A 29 -6.08 -6.18 0.57
C TYR A 29 -6.70 -4.86 0.10
N ASN A 30 -5.94 -3.76 0.13
CA ASN A 30 -6.47 -2.43 -0.21
C ASN A 30 -6.75 -2.25 -1.71
N GLU A 31 -5.96 -2.90 -2.57
CA GLU A 31 -6.12 -2.87 -4.04
C GLU A 31 -7.17 -3.85 -4.55
N HIS A 32 -7.63 -4.81 -3.74
CA HIS A 32 -8.61 -5.80 -4.17
C HIS A 32 -10.00 -5.17 -4.37
N PRO A 33 -10.69 -5.40 -5.50
CA PRO A 33 -12.02 -4.81 -5.75
C PRO A 33 -13.07 -5.31 -4.76
N ASN A 34 -13.02 -6.62 -4.50
CA ASN A 34 -13.97 -7.33 -3.68
C ASN A 34 -13.57 -7.36 -2.18
N LYS A 35 -12.72 -6.43 -1.70
CA LYS A 35 -12.20 -6.44 -0.32
C LYS A 35 -13.28 -6.29 0.78
N LEU A 36 -14.45 -5.80 0.40
CA LEU A 36 -15.61 -5.58 1.26
C LEU A 36 -16.72 -6.61 1.01
N ASN A 37 -16.41 -7.76 0.43
CA ASN A 37 -17.35 -8.88 0.34
C ASN A 37 -16.65 -10.22 0.60
N MET A 38 -17.44 -11.27 0.82
CA MET A 38 -16.91 -12.58 1.18
C MET A 38 -16.11 -13.23 0.05
N LEU A 39 -16.53 -12.99 -1.21
CA LEU A 39 -15.85 -13.51 -2.40
C LEU A 39 -14.41 -13.01 -2.47
N GLY A 40 -14.18 -11.70 -2.27
CA GLY A 40 -12.82 -11.16 -2.34
C GLY A 40 -11.94 -11.63 -1.19
N LEU A 41 -12.50 -11.83 0.00
CA LEU A 41 -11.76 -12.41 1.12
C LEU A 41 -11.36 -13.86 0.84
N SER A 42 -12.28 -14.64 0.27
CA SER A 42 -12.03 -16.01 -0.18
C SER A 42 -10.92 -16.06 -1.25
N GLN A 43 -11.02 -15.23 -2.29
CA GLN A 43 -10.00 -15.12 -3.34
C GLN A 43 -8.63 -14.72 -2.78
N MET A 44 -8.60 -13.77 -1.84
CA MET A 44 -7.35 -13.36 -1.20
C MET A 44 -6.71 -14.49 -0.38
N LEU A 45 -7.51 -15.31 0.32
CA LEU A 45 -7.02 -16.49 1.04
C LEU A 45 -6.48 -17.55 0.07
N SER A 46 -7.22 -17.85 -0.99
CA SER A 46 -6.80 -18.80 -2.03
C SER A 46 -5.49 -18.37 -2.69
N TYR A 47 -5.28 -17.06 -2.90
CA TYR A 47 -4.03 -16.51 -3.42
C TYR A 47 -2.81 -16.76 -2.49
N TYR A 48 -3.05 -16.94 -1.19
CA TYR A 48 -2.03 -17.37 -0.22
C TYR A 48 -1.92 -18.90 -0.10
N HIS A 49 -2.59 -19.65 -0.98
CA HIS A 49 -2.75 -21.11 -0.90
C HIS A 49 -3.38 -21.55 0.43
N ILE A 50 -4.40 -20.81 0.89
CA ILE A 50 -5.21 -21.15 2.07
C ILE A 50 -6.57 -21.63 1.56
N GLU A 51 -6.89 -22.89 1.78
CA GLU A 51 -8.21 -23.42 1.47
C GLU A 51 -9.26 -22.74 2.34
N ASN A 52 -10.44 -22.48 1.79
CA ASN A 52 -11.47 -21.78 2.53
C ASN A 52 -12.86 -22.14 2.04
N ILE A 53 -13.82 -22.18 2.97
CA ILE A 53 -15.21 -22.56 2.70
C ILE A 53 -16.13 -21.49 3.28
N GLY A 54 -17.04 -21.00 2.44
CA GLY A 54 -18.12 -20.11 2.84
C GLY A 54 -19.36 -20.89 3.23
N ILE A 55 -19.91 -20.64 4.42
CA ILE A 55 -21.16 -21.26 4.91
C ILE A 55 -22.16 -20.19 5.34
N LYS A 56 -23.45 -20.49 5.19
CA LYS A 56 -24.56 -19.68 5.69
C LYS A 56 -25.33 -20.48 6.72
N VAL A 57 -25.37 -19.96 7.94
CA VAL A 57 -25.98 -20.59 9.11
C VAL A 57 -27.39 -20.04 9.30
N ALA A 58 -28.35 -20.94 9.52
CA ALA A 58 -29.74 -20.56 9.78
C ALA A 58 -29.85 -19.83 11.14
N PRO A 59 -30.81 -18.89 11.31
CA PRO A 59 -30.93 -18.07 12.52
C PRO A 59 -31.00 -18.86 13.83
N ASP A 60 -31.66 -20.01 13.81
CA ASP A 60 -31.83 -20.94 14.92
C ASP A 60 -30.55 -21.72 15.28
N GLU A 61 -29.68 -21.96 14.30
CA GLU A 61 -28.41 -22.67 14.49
C GLU A 61 -27.23 -21.77 14.88
N LYS A 62 -27.40 -20.44 14.82
CA LYS A 62 -26.32 -19.48 15.09
C LYS A 62 -25.61 -19.72 16.42
N LYS A 63 -26.36 -19.88 17.51
CA LYS A 63 -25.78 -20.09 18.85
C LYS A 63 -24.97 -21.40 18.92
N LYS A 64 -25.44 -22.44 18.22
CA LYS A 64 -24.76 -23.75 18.15
C LYS A 64 -23.45 -23.65 17.37
N VAL A 65 -23.48 -23.05 16.18
CA VAL A 65 -22.28 -22.89 15.34
C VAL A 65 -21.24 -22.00 16.02
N LEU A 66 -21.64 -20.91 16.68
CA LEU A 66 -20.71 -20.07 17.45
C LEU A 66 -19.99 -20.84 18.57
N SER A 67 -20.65 -21.86 19.14
CA SER A 67 -20.11 -22.68 20.21
C SER A 67 -19.18 -23.78 19.69
N GLU A 68 -19.58 -24.43 18.59
CA GLU A 68 -18.89 -25.61 18.05
C GLU A 68 -17.71 -25.26 17.13
N LEU A 69 -17.84 -24.22 16.30
CA LEU A 69 -16.85 -23.92 15.26
C LEU A 69 -15.50 -23.46 15.82
N ASP A 70 -14.42 -24.03 15.28
CA ASP A 70 -13.05 -23.69 15.68
C ASP A 70 -12.59 -22.34 15.12
N THR A 71 -11.81 -21.61 15.92
CA THR A 71 -11.27 -20.30 15.56
C THR A 71 -9.87 -20.43 14.94
N PRO A 72 -9.46 -19.57 13.99
CA PRO A 72 -10.12 -18.33 13.60
C PRO A 72 -10.98 -18.44 12.33
N TYR A 73 -12.05 -17.65 12.24
CA TYR A 73 -12.89 -17.55 11.04
C TYR A 73 -13.36 -16.11 10.82
N ILE A 74 -13.76 -15.81 9.58
CA ILE A 74 -14.27 -14.48 9.19
C ILE A 74 -15.79 -14.53 9.17
N THR A 75 -16.42 -13.46 9.62
CA THR A 75 -17.89 -13.34 9.70
C THR A 75 -18.34 -11.93 9.29
N PHE A 76 -19.59 -11.82 8.84
CA PHE A 76 -20.21 -10.54 8.50
C PHE A 76 -21.20 -10.11 9.59
N CYS A 77 -20.94 -8.98 10.24
CA CYS A 77 -21.72 -8.43 11.34
C CYS A 77 -22.36 -7.11 10.91
N GLY A 78 -23.67 -7.13 10.64
CA GLY A 78 -24.44 -5.98 10.17
C GLY A 78 -23.90 -5.39 8.86
N ASN A 79 -22.93 -4.49 8.98
CA ASN A 79 -22.34 -3.73 7.86
C ASN A 79 -20.81 -3.91 7.73
N TYR A 80 -20.18 -4.78 8.52
CA TYR A 80 -18.73 -4.95 8.52
C TYR A 80 -18.31 -6.41 8.69
N PHE A 81 -17.10 -6.73 8.23
CA PHE A 81 -16.48 -8.03 8.50
C PHE A 81 -15.69 -8.00 9.80
N ALA A 82 -15.75 -9.11 10.53
CA ALA A 82 -15.02 -9.34 11.77
C ALA A 82 -14.28 -10.67 11.72
N VAL A 83 -13.15 -10.77 12.44
CA VAL A 83 -12.42 -12.03 12.61
C VAL A 83 -12.64 -12.54 14.02
N ILE A 84 -13.26 -13.71 14.16
CA ILE A 84 -13.40 -14.36 15.46
C ILE A 84 -12.05 -14.95 15.85
N ILE A 85 -11.54 -14.57 17.02
CA ILE A 85 -10.20 -14.95 17.48
C ILE A 85 -10.19 -15.81 18.74
N LYS A 86 -11.27 -15.79 19.52
CA LYS A 86 -11.41 -16.61 20.72
C LYS A 86 -12.88 -16.77 21.08
N LYS A 87 -13.25 -17.96 21.52
CA LYS A 87 -14.54 -18.28 22.14
C LYS A 87 -14.36 -18.63 23.62
N THR A 88 -15.33 -18.24 24.45
CA THR A 88 -15.52 -18.72 25.83
C THR A 88 -16.98 -19.13 26.01
N ASN A 89 -17.31 -19.88 27.06
CA ASN A 89 -18.67 -20.37 27.31
C ASN A 89 -19.74 -19.27 27.42
N GLN A 90 -19.34 -18.02 27.64
CA GLN A 90 -20.25 -16.87 27.85
C GLN A 90 -19.94 -15.70 26.91
N GLY A 91 -18.97 -15.82 26.00
CA GLY A 91 -18.55 -14.67 25.20
C GLY A 91 -17.75 -15.00 23.96
N VAL A 92 -17.81 -14.08 23.01
CA VAL A 92 -17.09 -14.10 21.75
C VAL A 92 -16.11 -12.94 21.74
N SER A 93 -14.85 -13.22 21.39
CA SER A 93 -13.87 -12.18 21.12
C SER A 93 -13.58 -12.11 19.63
N TYR A 94 -13.77 -10.93 19.06
CA TYR A 94 -13.57 -10.66 17.65
C TYR A 94 -12.71 -9.42 17.41
N LEU A 95 -12.08 -9.38 16.25
CA LEU A 95 -11.33 -8.23 15.76
C LEU A 95 -12.16 -7.46 14.75
N TRP A 96 -12.25 -6.15 14.98
CA TRP A 96 -12.81 -5.19 14.03
C TRP A 96 -11.94 -3.94 14.00
N ASN A 97 -11.50 -3.51 12.81
CA ASN A 97 -10.59 -2.37 12.62
C ASN A 97 -9.36 -2.39 13.55
N GLY A 98 -8.73 -3.56 13.70
CA GLY A 98 -7.58 -3.76 14.58
C GLY A 98 -7.86 -3.67 16.09
N LYS A 99 -9.11 -3.41 16.50
CA LYS A 99 -9.54 -3.43 17.91
C LYS A 99 -10.10 -4.79 18.27
N ARG A 100 -9.70 -5.29 19.43
CA ARG A 100 -10.31 -6.48 20.04
C ARG A 100 -11.55 -6.06 20.80
N ILE A 101 -12.67 -6.69 20.46
CA ILE A 101 -13.95 -6.50 21.12
C ILE A 101 -14.33 -7.82 21.77
N GLU A 102 -14.88 -7.74 22.97
CA GLU A 102 -15.44 -8.86 23.70
C GLU A 102 -16.91 -8.57 23.96
N THR A 103 -17.75 -9.55 23.67
CA THR A 103 -19.21 -9.44 23.75
C THR A 103 -19.79 -10.75 24.20
N ASP A 104 -20.99 -10.71 24.76
CA ASP A 104 -21.80 -11.90 24.97
C ASP A 104 -22.12 -12.57 23.61
N ILE A 105 -22.19 -13.91 23.61
CA ILE A 105 -22.68 -14.74 22.50
C ILE A 105 -24.07 -14.27 22.05
N GLU A 106 -24.96 -13.91 22.98
CA GLU A 106 -26.32 -13.49 22.64
C GLU A 106 -26.33 -12.16 21.87
N GLN A 107 -25.57 -11.19 22.37
CA GLN A 107 -25.40 -9.90 21.69
C GLN A 107 -24.75 -10.06 20.32
N PHE A 108 -23.75 -10.94 20.22
CA PHE A 108 -23.06 -11.21 18.96
C PHE A 108 -23.97 -11.89 17.94
N SER A 109 -24.77 -12.87 18.37
CA SER A 109 -25.69 -13.62 17.52
C SER A 109 -26.74 -12.72 16.86
N ASN A 110 -27.12 -11.61 17.51
CA ASN A 110 -28.07 -10.64 16.99
C ASN A 110 -27.48 -9.77 15.87
N ILE A 111 -26.18 -9.45 15.93
CA ILE A 111 -25.52 -8.61 14.91
C ILE A 111 -24.92 -9.44 13.77
N TRP A 112 -24.62 -10.71 13.99
CA TRP A 112 -24.05 -11.59 12.98
C TRP A 112 -25.11 -11.98 11.93
N SER A 113 -24.78 -11.84 10.64
CA SER A 113 -25.67 -12.16 9.53
C SER A 113 -26.01 -13.65 9.39
N GLY A 114 -25.17 -14.54 9.93
CA GLY A 114 -25.20 -15.98 9.68
C GLY A 114 -24.14 -16.44 8.65
N GLU A 115 -23.44 -15.52 7.99
CA GLU A 115 -22.41 -15.85 7.00
C GLU A 115 -21.04 -16.02 7.67
N ILE A 116 -20.34 -17.09 7.32
CA ILE A 116 -18.98 -17.42 7.82
C ILE A 116 -18.10 -17.82 6.65
N LEU A 117 -16.83 -17.43 6.71
CA LEU A 117 -15.76 -17.96 5.88
C LEU A 117 -14.71 -18.61 6.78
N ILE A 118 -14.57 -19.92 6.62
CA ILE A 118 -13.69 -20.79 7.42
C ILE A 118 -12.41 -21.05 6.60
N PRO A 119 -11.25 -20.54 7.04
CA PRO A 119 -9.97 -20.81 6.39
C PRO A 119 -9.24 -22.00 7.02
N GLU A 120 -8.58 -22.80 6.19
CA GLU A 120 -7.71 -23.91 6.59
C GLU A 120 -6.35 -23.74 5.91
N ALA A 121 -5.31 -23.51 6.73
CA ALA A 121 -3.95 -23.30 6.25
C ALA A 121 -3.12 -24.58 6.41
N ASP A 122 -2.33 -24.89 5.38
CA ASP A 122 -1.46 -26.06 5.33
C ASP A 122 0.02 -25.65 5.27
N THR A 123 0.91 -26.63 5.00
CA THR A 123 2.36 -26.36 4.87
C THR A 123 2.75 -25.56 3.63
N ASN A 124 1.87 -25.50 2.61
CA ASN A 124 2.08 -24.76 1.37
C ASN A 124 1.56 -23.31 1.48
N SER A 125 0.66 -23.03 2.42
CA SER A 125 0.12 -21.70 2.69
C SER A 125 1.21 -20.68 3.01
N SER A 126 1.45 -19.75 2.08
CA SER A 126 2.43 -18.69 2.24
C SER A 126 2.21 -17.56 1.23
N GLU A 127 2.76 -16.38 1.53
CA GLU A 127 2.78 -15.29 0.56
C GLU A 127 3.51 -15.70 -0.74
N PRO A 128 2.89 -15.51 -1.92
CA PRO A 128 3.58 -15.71 -3.19
C PRO A 128 4.81 -14.81 -3.31
N ASN A 129 5.95 -15.38 -3.68
CA ASN A 129 7.25 -14.69 -3.75
C ASN A 129 7.75 -14.10 -2.40
N TYR A 130 7.35 -14.69 -1.27
CA TYR A 130 7.72 -14.25 0.09
C TYR A 130 9.21 -13.92 0.27
N SER A 131 10.12 -14.74 -0.27
CA SER A 131 11.57 -14.55 -0.11
C SER A 131 12.06 -13.22 -0.72
N GLN A 132 11.52 -12.83 -1.87
CA GLN A 132 11.86 -11.59 -2.57
C GLN A 132 11.28 -10.38 -1.82
N ASN A 133 10.03 -10.46 -1.38
CA ASN A 133 9.36 -9.40 -0.64
C ASN A 133 9.99 -9.17 0.74
N ARG A 134 10.43 -10.25 1.41
CA ARG A 134 11.15 -10.17 2.68
C ARG A 134 12.52 -9.50 2.52
N LYS A 135 13.28 -9.85 1.48
CA LYS A 135 14.58 -9.22 1.19
C LYS A 135 14.43 -7.70 0.99
N ARG A 136 13.46 -7.27 0.16
CA ARG A 136 13.18 -5.84 -0.07
C ARG A 136 12.85 -5.10 1.24
N SER A 137 12.01 -5.69 2.08
CA SER A 137 11.64 -5.11 3.37
C SER A 137 12.84 -5.02 4.33
N ALA A 138 13.66 -6.07 4.39
CA ALA A 138 14.86 -6.11 5.23
C ALA A 138 15.93 -5.10 4.79
N THR A 139 16.15 -4.94 3.47
CA THR A 139 17.13 -3.96 2.95
C THR A 139 16.79 -2.52 3.33
N ALA A 140 15.51 -2.14 3.27
CA ALA A 140 15.09 -0.80 3.66
C ALA A 140 15.33 -0.52 5.15
N ILE A 141 15.02 -1.49 6.02
CA ILE A 141 15.27 -1.38 7.47
C ILE A 141 16.79 -1.32 7.75
N GLY A 142 17.57 -2.18 7.09
CA GLY A 142 19.03 -2.23 7.24
C GLY A 142 19.71 -0.92 6.86
N ILE A 143 19.30 -0.30 5.74
CA ILE A 143 19.81 1.02 5.33
C ILE A 143 19.49 2.09 6.38
N ASN A 144 18.27 2.12 6.91
CA ASN A 144 17.88 3.10 7.92
C ASN A 144 18.66 2.92 9.24
N ILE A 145 18.89 1.66 9.67
CA ILE A 145 19.71 1.37 10.86
C ILE A 145 21.16 1.79 10.63
N LEU A 146 21.73 1.48 9.46
CA LEU A 146 23.11 1.86 9.13
C LEU A 146 23.26 3.39 9.10
N LEU A 147 22.30 4.11 8.52
CA LEU A 147 22.26 5.56 8.54
C LEU A 147 22.20 6.10 9.97
N ALA A 148 21.33 5.56 10.82
CA ALA A 148 21.23 5.95 12.22
C ALA A 148 22.54 5.70 13.00
N ILE A 149 23.18 4.54 12.79
CA ILE A 149 24.49 4.24 13.39
C ILE A 149 25.55 5.21 12.88
N SER A 150 25.58 5.51 11.58
CA SER A 150 26.56 6.43 10.99
C SER A 150 26.41 7.85 11.55
N LEU A 151 25.17 8.32 11.73
CA LEU A 151 24.89 9.64 12.30
C LEU A 151 25.25 9.69 13.78
N SER A 152 25.00 8.61 14.54
CA SER A 152 25.40 8.50 15.95
C SER A 152 26.92 8.46 16.11
N LEU A 153 27.64 7.75 15.24
CA LEU A 153 29.10 7.69 15.25
C LEU A 153 29.74 9.01 14.83
N LEU A 154 29.22 9.64 13.77
CA LEU A 154 29.60 10.99 13.38
C LEU A 154 29.38 11.94 14.57
N GLY A 155 28.26 11.76 15.25
CA GLY A 155 27.92 12.55 16.41
C GLY A 155 28.93 12.42 17.54
N TRP A 156 29.28 11.18 17.89
CA TRP A 156 30.29 10.87 18.89
C TRP A 156 31.66 11.50 18.60
N ILE A 157 32.11 11.45 17.34
CA ILE A 157 33.40 11.99 16.90
C ILE A 157 33.45 13.53 17.00
N LEU A 158 32.29 14.19 16.83
CA LEU A 158 32.20 15.65 16.83
C LEU A 158 32.04 16.26 18.23
N ILE A 159 31.96 15.44 19.29
CA ILE A 159 31.88 15.92 20.67
C ILE A 159 33.24 16.52 21.07
N PRO A 160 33.33 17.84 21.37
CA PRO A 160 34.59 18.45 21.80
C PRO A 160 35.09 17.86 23.13
N ASP A 161 36.40 17.65 23.27
CA ASP A 161 37.04 17.07 24.48
C ASP A 161 36.69 17.80 25.80
N ASN A 162 36.33 19.08 25.72
CA ASN A 162 35.98 19.92 26.87
C ASN A 162 34.52 19.76 27.36
N THR A 163 33.71 18.90 26.75
CA THR A 163 32.29 18.71 27.10
C THR A 163 32.05 17.69 28.22
N ALA A 164 33.05 16.89 28.58
CA ALA A 164 32.93 15.89 29.65
C ALA A 164 32.52 16.51 31.00
N HIS A 165 32.94 17.76 31.27
CA HIS A 165 32.53 18.51 32.46
C HIS A 165 31.04 18.91 32.44
N LEU A 166 30.40 19.05 31.28
CA LEU A 166 28.96 19.35 31.21
C LEU A 166 28.11 18.15 31.63
N LEU A 167 28.60 16.93 31.40
CA LEU A 167 27.92 15.69 31.80
C LEU A 167 27.90 15.48 33.32
N THR A 168 28.73 16.19 34.10
CA THR A 168 28.64 16.16 35.57
C THR A 168 27.57 17.11 36.11
N ASN A 169 27.08 18.06 35.30
CA ASN A 169 26.01 18.96 35.67
C ASN A 169 24.64 18.28 35.53
N ILE A 170 23.96 18.04 36.65
CA ILE A 170 22.65 17.39 36.68
C ILE A 170 21.59 18.13 35.85
N TRP A 171 21.65 19.46 35.79
CA TRP A 171 20.71 20.27 35.01
C TRP A 171 20.90 20.10 33.51
N TYR A 172 22.15 19.91 33.06
CA TYR A 172 22.45 19.58 31.67
C TYR A 172 21.85 18.24 31.27
N ILE A 173 21.96 17.21 32.13
CA ILE A 173 21.34 15.90 31.90
C ILE A 173 19.81 16.03 31.83
N ILE A 174 19.19 16.81 32.71
CA ILE A 174 17.74 17.04 32.69
C ILE A 174 17.31 17.73 31.38
N MET A 175 18.07 18.71 30.88
CA MET A 175 17.81 19.34 29.58
C MET A 175 17.88 18.33 28.43
N LEU A 176 18.88 17.43 28.44
CA LEU A 176 19.03 16.39 27.43
C LEU A 176 17.86 15.39 27.45
N ILE A 177 17.50 14.88 28.62
CA ILE A 177 16.36 13.96 28.79
C ILE A 177 15.05 14.63 28.37
N SER A 178 14.84 15.89 28.75
CA SER A 178 13.66 16.67 28.36
C SER A 178 13.59 16.84 26.85
N THR A 179 14.72 17.12 26.21
CA THR A 179 14.82 17.25 24.75
C THR A 179 14.50 15.94 24.04
N LEU A 180 15.09 14.82 24.46
CA LEU A 180 14.81 13.50 23.88
C LEU A 180 13.34 13.08 24.08
N SER A 181 12.78 13.36 25.25
CA SER A 181 11.36 13.15 25.55
C SER A 181 10.47 14.01 24.66
N GLY A 182 10.86 15.28 24.42
CA GLY A 182 10.17 16.20 23.52
C GLY A 182 10.13 15.69 22.08
N ILE A 183 11.27 15.23 21.54
CA ILE A 183 11.35 14.60 20.21
C ILE A 183 10.40 13.39 20.14
N PHE A 184 10.43 12.53 21.16
CA PHE A 184 9.57 11.36 21.22
C PHE A 184 8.08 11.73 21.20
N ILE A 185 7.63 12.62 22.09
CA ILE A 185 6.21 13.01 22.15
C ILE A 185 5.78 13.76 20.88
N CYS A 186 6.59 14.66 20.33
CA CYS A 186 6.30 15.32 19.06
C CYS A 186 6.23 14.32 17.88
N SER A 187 7.04 13.26 17.87
CA SER A 187 6.93 12.21 16.86
C SER A 187 5.59 11.46 16.96
N LEU A 188 5.07 11.22 18.17
CA LEU A 188 3.75 10.62 18.36
C LEU A 188 2.63 11.56 17.89
N LEU A 189 2.77 12.87 18.13
CA LEU A 189 1.83 13.89 17.61
C LEU A 189 1.81 13.92 16.08
N ILE A 190 2.97 13.87 15.42
CA ILE A 190 3.06 13.83 13.95
C ILE A 190 2.46 12.53 13.41
N MET A 191 2.71 11.38 14.04
CA MET A 191 2.06 10.11 13.66
C MET A 191 0.54 10.20 13.77
N LYS A 192 0.03 10.85 14.82
CA LYS A 192 -1.41 11.09 15.01
C LYS A 192 -2.00 12.01 13.95
N GLN A 193 -1.31 13.12 13.62
CA GLN A 193 -1.70 14.03 12.55
C GLN A 193 -1.76 13.32 11.18
N MET A 194 -0.84 12.38 10.91
CA MET A 194 -0.83 11.58 9.69
C MET A 194 -1.84 10.41 9.69
N GLN A 195 -2.70 10.32 10.72
CA GLN A 195 -3.62 9.20 10.93
C GLN A 195 -2.90 7.84 10.85
N ILE A 196 -1.69 7.77 11.40
CA ILE A 196 -0.95 6.52 11.60
C ILE A 196 -1.30 6.04 13.00
N HIS A 197 -1.95 4.87 13.10
CA HIS A 197 -2.23 4.26 14.39
C HIS A 197 -0.93 3.84 15.05
N ASN A 198 -0.69 4.37 16.24
CA ASN A 198 0.44 4.01 17.07
C ASN A 198 -0.10 3.59 18.44
N THR A 199 0.17 2.33 18.82
CA THR A 199 -0.30 1.74 20.08
C THR A 199 0.09 2.57 21.30
N TYR A 200 1.25 3.23 21.30
CA TYR A 200 1.69 4.10 22.38
C TYR A 200 0.92 5.42 22.40
N ALA A 201 0.76 6.07 21.24
CA ALA A 201 -0.04 7.30 21.14
C ALA A 201 -1.50 7.06 21.53
N ASP A 202 -2.10 5.96 21.07
CA ASP A 202 -3.48 5.57 21.40
C ASP A 202 -3.64 5.31 22.90
N LYS A 203 -2.74 4.52 23.50
CA LYS A 203 -2.77 4.26 24.95
C LYS A 203 -2.65 5.54 25.77
N ILE A 204 -1.73 6.43 25.40
CA ILE A 204 -1.50 7.69 26.12
C ILE A 204 -2.72 8.61 26.00
N CYS A 205 -3.32 8.73 24.81
CA CYS A 205 -4.54 9.53 24.63
C CYS A 205 -5.73 8.96 25.41
N THR A 206 -5.85 7.63 25.57
CA THR A 206 -6.92 6.99 26.36
C THR A 206 -6.79 7.13 27.89
N LEU A 207 -5.66 7.63 28.41
CA LEU A 207 -5.47 7.82 29.86
C LEU A 207 -6.44 8.86 30.45
N LEU A 208 -7.00 9.76 29.62
CA LEU A 208 -8.11 10.63 30.00
C LEU A 208 -9.41 10.15 29.36
N LYS A 209 -10.47 10.05 30.16
CA LYS A 209 -11.81 9.54 29.78
C LYS A 209 -12.44 10.23 28.55
N ASN A 210 -11.97 11.43 28.18
CA ASN A 210 -12.41 12.25 27.03
C ASN A 210 -11.24 12.73 26.15
N GLY A 211 -10.08 12.05 26.17
CA GLY A 211 -8.85 12.50 25.52
C GLY A 211 -8.72 12.11 24.03
N ASP A 212 -9.66 12.55 23.18
CA ASP A 212 -9.49 12.33 21.73
C ASP A 212 -8.55 13.38 21.14
N CYS A 213 -7.29 12.99 20.94
CA CYS A 213 -6.23 13.86 20.42
C CYS A 213 -6.46 14.28 18.95
N ASN A 214 -7.26 13.54 18.19
CA ASN A 214 -7.36 13.69 16.73
C ASN A 214 -8.01 15.02 16.33
N ASN A 215 -9.10 15.40 16.99
CA ASN A 215 -9.88 16.59 16.64
C ASN A 215 -9.11 17.90 16.84
N ILE A 216 -8.16 17.97 17.79
CA ILE A 216 -7.38 19.19 18.05
C ILE A 216 -6.28 19.38 17.00
N LEU A 217 -5.71 18.28 16.49
CA LEU A 217 -4.61 18.31 15.53
C LEU A 217 -5.06 18.60 14.09
N GLU A 218 -6.36 18.41 13.80
CA GLU A 218 -6.96 18.67 12.48
C GLU A 218 -7.50 20.10 12.33
N LEU A 219 -7.60 20.89 13.42
CA LEU A 219 -8.08 22.28 13.37
C LEU A 219 -7.08 23.21 12.67
N ASP A 220 -7.57 24.23 11.97
CA ASP A 220 -6.72 25.24 11.33
C ASP A 220 -5.79 25.96 12.31
N ALA A 221 -6.22 26.12 13.57
CA ALA A 221 -5.40 26.69 14.64
C ALA A 221 -4.20 25.81 15.05
N ALA A 222 -4.20 24.53 14.66
CA ALA A 222 -3.09 23.60 14.85
C ALA A 222 -1.93 23.85 13.85
N LYS A 223 -2.14 24.74 12.88
CA LYS A 223 -1.15 25.13 11.86
C LYS A 223 -0.78 26.60 12.00
N TRP A 224 0.51 26.87 11.99
CA TRP A 224 1.05 28.21 11.82
C TRP A 224 0.92 28.62 10.35
N MET A 225 0.26 29.75 10.11
CA MET A 225 -0.06 30.29 8.76
C MET A 225 -0.77 29.29 7.83
N GLY A 226 -1.46 28.28 8.39
CA GLY A 226 -2.14 27.24 7.59
C GLY A 226 -1.22 26.22 6.91
N THR A 227 0.10 26.34 7.03
CA THR A 227 1.07 25.49 6.32
C THR A 227 1.89 24.57 7.23
N ILE A 228 2.48 25.10 8.30
CA ILE A 228 3.38 24.33 9.19
C ILE A 228 2.62 23.96 10.45
N SER A 229 2.58 22.68 10.83
CA SER A 229 1.90 22.29 12.06
C SER A 229 2.71 22.63 13.32
N TRP A 230 2.03 22.82 14.46
CA TRP A 230 2.71 23.01 15.75
C TRP A 230 3.51 21.78 16.18
N SER A 231 3.11 20.58 15.76
CA SER A 231 3.85 19.34 16.03
C SER A 231 5.14 19.25 15.20
N GLU A 232 5.13 19.71 13.93
CA GLU A 232 6.32 19.88 13.08
C GLU A 232 7.28 20.95 13.64
N THR A 233 6.71 22.06 14.11
CA THR A 233 7.51 23.12 14.77
C THR A 233 8.14 22.60 16.06
N GLY A 234 7.37 21.84 16.86
CA GLY A 234 7.85 21.23 18.11
C GLY A 234 8.97 20.22 17.89
N ILE A 235 8.87 19.33 16.90
CA ILE A 235 9.96 18.37 16.62
C ILE A 235 11.22 19.10 16.11
N GLY A 236 11.06 20.10 15.23
CA GLY A 236 12.18 20.92 14.74
C GLY A 236 12.87 21.68 15.88
N TYR A 237 12.10 22.22 16.81
CA TYR A 237 12.60 22.87 18.02
C TYR A 237 13.43 21.92 18.89
N PHE A 238 12.92 20.74 19.22
CA PHE A 238 13.67 19.79 20.06
C PHE A 238 14.88 19.19 19.33
N ILE A 239 14.83 19.04 18.00
CA ILE A 239 16.02 18.68 17.20
C ILE A 239 17.06 19.80 17.29
N GLY A 240 16.66 21.08 17.18
CA GLY A 240 17.54 22.22 17.38
C GLY A 240 18.20 22.22 18.76
N ASN A 241 17.43 21.98 19.83
CA ASN A 241 17.97 21.82 21.20
C ASN A 241 18.98 20.66 21.27
N LEU A 242 18.68 19.53 20.64
CA LEU A 242 19.58 18.36 20.63
C LEU A 242 20.90 18.67 19.93
N LEU A 243 20.85 19.34 18.77
CA LEU A 243 22.04 19.75 18.03
C LEU A 243 22.92 20.69 18.86
N ILE A 244 22.31 21.65 19.55
CA ILE A 244 23.05 22.59 20.41
C ILE A 244 23.68 21.86 21.60
N LEU A 245 22.91 21.02 22.31
CA LEU A 245 23.43 20.28 23.46
C LEU A 245 24.58 19.35 23.06
N VAL A 246 24.42 18.56 21.99
CA VAL A 246 25.41 17.54 21.62
C VAL A 246 26.62 18.12 20.89
N TYR A 247 26.41 19.05 19.96
CA TYR A 247 27.47 19.50 19.03
C TYR A 247 27.98 20.92 19.27
N LEU A 248 27.14 21.80 19.80
CA LEU A 248 27.46 23.24 19.90
C LEU A 248 27.19 23.81 21.31
N PRO A 249 27.85 23.30 22.38
CA PRO A 249 27.58 23.73 23.75
C PRO A 249 27.77 25.24 24.01
N SER A 250 28.62 25.90 23.21
CA SER A 250 28.80 27.36 23.26
C SER A 250 27.52 28.15 22.97
N LEU A 251 26.51 27.53 22.35
CA LEU A 251 25.23 28.14 22.02
C LEU A 251 24.14 27.88 23.08
N ILE A 252 24.44 27.15 24.17
CA ILE A 252 23.48 26.85 25.25
C ILE A 252 22.82 28.11 25.84
N PRO A 253 23.53 29.23 26.11
CA PRO A 253 22.87 30.45 26.60
C PRO A 253 21.76 30.95 25.67
N PHE A 254 21.97 30.90 24.36
CA PHE A 254 20.98 31.30 23.35
C PHE A 254 19.81 30.31 23.27
N MET A 255 20.08 29.02 23.40
CA MET A 255 19.05 27.97 23.53
C MET A 255 18.13 28.24 24.74
N ILE A 256 18.70 28.62 25.90
CA ILE A 256 17.92 28.94 27.11
C ILE A 256 17.00 30.14 26.86
N VAL A 257 17.47 31.18 26.15
CA VAL A 257 16.62 32.33 25.76
C VAL A 257 15.46 31.87 24.86
N ILE A 258 15.73 31.00 23.89
CA ILE A 258 14.69 30.46 23.00
C ILE A 258 13.68 29.60 23.79
N ASN A 259 14.14 28.82 24.78
CA ASN A 259 13.24 28.10 25.69
C ASN A 259 12.31 29.06 26.44
N ILE A 260 12.80 30.21 26.90
CA ILE A 260 11.99 31.26 27.55
C ILE A 260 10.93 31.81 26.57
N LEU A 261 11.34 32.11 25.33
CA LEU A 261 10.44 32.61 24.29
C LEU A 261 9.38 31.58 23.87
N SER A 262 9.57 30.30 24.17
CA SER A 262 8.58 29.24 23.93
C SER A 262 7.46 29.21 24.98
N LEU A 263 7.65 29.78 26.17
CA LEU A 263 6.68 29.72 27.28
C LEU A 263 5.33 30.40 26.97
N PRO A 264 5.26 31.57 26.30
CA PRO A 264 3.98 32.16 25.90
C PRO A 264 3.10 31.22 25.07
N TYR A 265 3.71 30.40 24.21
CA TYR A 265 2.99 29.39 23.44
C TYR A 265 2.34 28.33 24.35
N THR A 266 2.99 27.94 25.45
CA THR A 266 2.41 26.98 26.39
C THR A 266 1.12 27.51 27.02
N LEU A 267 1.09 28.78 27.40
CA LEU A 267 -0.09 29.45 27.95
C LEU A 267 -1.21 29.55 26.91
N TRP A 268 -0.87 29.98 25.70
CA TRP A 268 -1.81 30.04 24.58
C TRP A 268 -2.42 28.68 24.26
N SER A 269 -1.60 27.62 24.21
CA SER A 269 -2.02 26.26 23.90
C SER A 269 -3.00 25.68 24.94
N VAL A 270 -2.78 25.95 26.23
CA VAL A 270 -3.74 25.59 27.30
C VAL A 270 -5.04 26.38 27.18
N TRP A 271 -4.95 27.69 26.97
CA TRP A 271 -6.13 28.54 26.81
C TRP A 271 -6.99 28.09 25.63
N TYR A 272 -6.37 27.79 24.48
CA TYR A 272 -7.04 27.34 23.28
C TYR A 272 -7.78 26.01 23.50
N GLN A 273 -7.09 25.02 24.08
CA GLN A 273 -7.68 23.71 24.39
C GLN A 273 -8.88 23.82 25.33
N LYS A 274 -8.75 24.64 26.40
CA LYS A 274 -9.81 24.82 27.40
C LYS A 274 -11.02 25.57 26.85
N THR A 275 -10.82 26.65 26.10
CA THR A 275 -11.89 27.61 25.76
C THR A 275 -12.46 27.43 24.36
N GLN A 276 -11.61 27.19 23.36
CA GLN A 276 -12.01 27.10 21.96
C GLN A 276 -12.31 25.66 21.56
N ALA A 277 -11.34 24.75 21.75
CA ALA A 277 -11.49 23.35 21.36
C ALA A 277 -12.39 22.55 22.32
N LYS A 278 -12.52 23.00 23.58
CA LYS A 278 -13.27 22.33 24.67
C LYS A 278 -12.87 20.85 24.85
N GLN A 279 -11.64 20.52 24.49
CA GLN A 279 -11.07 19.18 24.50
C GLN A 279 -9.62 19.26 24.96
N TRP A 280 -9.15 18.19 25.62
CA TRP A 280 -7.79 18.12 26.16
C TRP A 280 -6.96 17.12 25.37
N CYS A 281 -5.84 17.58 24.82
CA CYS A 281 -4.85 16.71 24.18
C CYS A 281 -3.74 16.37 25.17
N VAL A 282 -3.73 15.12 25.66
CA VAL A 282 -2.72 14.62 26.63
C VAL A 282 -1.29 14.83 26.11
N LEU A 283 -1.06 14.53 24.83
CA LEU A 283 0.25 14.66 24.20
C LEU A 283 0.71 16.13 24.13
N CYS A 284 -0.18 17.07 23.81
CA CYS A 284 0.16 18.50 23.82
C CYS A 284 0.49 19.01 25.23
N LEU A 285 -0.26 18.56 26.25
CA LEU A 285 0.01 18.88 27.65
C LEU A 285 1.36 18.32 28.11
N MET A 286 1.73 17.11 27.67
CA MET A 286 3.06 16.53 27.92
C MET A 286 4.17 17.40 27.30
N VAL A 287 3.99 17.87 26.05
CA VAL A 287 4.96 18.79 25.43
C VAL A 287 5.10 20.08 26.23
N GLN A 288 4.00 20.66 26.70
CA GLN A 288 4.04 21.86 27.54
C GLN A 288 4.81 21.61 28.85
N ALA A 289 4.55 20.48 29.53
CA ALA A 289 5.27 20.11 30.74
C ALA A 289 6.78 19.96 30.47
N ILE A 290 7.15 19.32 29.36
CA ILE A 290 8.54 19.17 28.93
C ILE A 290 9.20 20.54 28.68
N LEU A 291 8.51 21.49 28.05
CA LEU A 291 9.03 22.85 27.83
C LEU A 291 9.31 23.57 29.16
N TRP A 292 8.41 23.43 30.14
CA TRP A 292 8.62 23.99 31.48
C TRP A 292 9.79 23.34 32.22
N ILE A 293 9.94 22.01 32.15
CA ILE A 293 11.10 21.30 32.74
C ILE A 293 12.41 21.76 32.08
N ALA A 294 12.44 21.87 30.74
CA ALA A 294 13.61 22.34 30.02
C ALA A 294 13.97 23.80 30.37
N PHE A 295 12.98 24.67 30.54
CA PHE A 295 13.18 26.04 31.01
C PHE A 295 13.75 26.10 32.43
N LEU A 296 13.17 25.36 33.38
CA LEU A 296 13.65 25.33 34.77
C LEU A 296 15.07 24.79 34.85
N ALA A 297 15.36 23.70 34.12
CA ALA A 297 16.71 23.13 34.07
C ALA A 297 17.72 24.10 33.46
N GLY A 298 17.37 24.77 32.37
CA GLY A 298 18.21 25.80 31.77
C GLY A 298 18.50 26.95 32.73
N SER A 299 17.47 27.47 33.40
CA SER A 299 17.59 28.59 34.34
C SER A 299 18.42 28.26 35.59
N LEU A 300 18.31 27.03 36.10
CA LEU A 300 19.02 26.56 37.30
C LEU A 300 20.42 26.00 37.00
N SER A 301 20.76 25.79 35.72
CA SER A 301 22.03 25.18 35.31
C SER A 301 23.28 26.01 35.63
N GLY A 302 23.11 27.33 35.84
CA GLY A 302 24.23 28.27 35.96
C GLY A 302 24.96 28.53 34.63
N LEU A 303 24.48 27.99 33.51
CA LEU A 303 25.09 28.13 32.18
C LEU A 303 24.65 29.40 31.44
N LEU A 304 23.79 30.23 32.06
CA LEU A 304 23.36 31.50 31.48
C LEU A 304 24.37 32.61 31.85
N SER A 305 25.33 32.86 30.97
CA SER A 305 26.27 33.98 31.07
C SER A 305 25.87 35.10 30.10
N TRP A 306 25.62 36.30 30.63
CA TRP A 306 25.29 37.48 29.81
C TRP A 306 26.50 38.05 29.05
N THR A 307 27.71 37.67 29.46
CA THR A 307 28.97 38.15 28.89
C THR A 307 29.30 37.54 27.52
N ASP A 308 28.68 36.42 27.16
CA ASP A 308 28.98 35.67 25.92
C ASP A 308 27.98 35.96 24.78
N PHE A 309 27.11 36.96 24.95
CA PHE A 309 26.11 37.36 23.95
C PHE A 309 26.76 38.04 22.74
N ASN A 310 27.02 37.25 21.70
CA ASN A 310 27.47 37.69 20.39
C ASN A 310 26.33 37.59 19.35
N MET A 311 26.16 38.62 18.53
CA MET A 311 25.19 38.64 17.44
C MET A 311 25.41 37.53 16.40
N VAL A 312 26.66 37.14 16.15
CA VAL A 312 26.98 36.01 15.25
C VAL A 312 26.42 34.71 15.80
N ASN A 313 26.57 34.46 17.10
CA ASN A 313 26.05 33.26 17.75
C ASN A 313 24.51 33.28 17.77
N LEU A 314 23.89 34.44 18.00
CA LEU A 314 22.43 34.59 17.93
C LEU A 314 21.87 34.24 16.53
N LEU A 315 22.48 34.79 15.48
CA LEU A 315 22.12 34.49 14.09
C LEU A 315 22.33 33.01 13.77
N PHE A 316 23.44 32.44 14.21
CA PHE A 316 23.74 31.03 13.99
C PHE A 316 22.75 30.11 14.71
N THR A 317 22.39 30.42 15.96
CA THR A 317 21.33 29.73 16.69
C THR A 317 19.99 29.84 15.94
N PHE A 318 19.61 31.02 15.45
CA PHE A 318 18.39 31.18 14.65
C PHE A 318 18.41 30.33 13.36
N CYS A 319 19.55 30.25 12.66
CA CYS A 319 19.74 29.37 11.50
C CYS A 319 19.58 27.88 11.85
N ILE A 320 20.04 27.45 13.03
CA ILE A 320 19.87 26.05 13.49
C ILE A 320 18.39 25.73 13.70
N TYR A 321 17.64 26.56 14.41
CA TYR A 321 16.21 26.31 14.64
C TYR A 321 15.38 26.40 13.36
N SER A 322 15.60 27.44 12.55
CA SER A 322 14.88 27.61 11.28
C SER A 322 15.15 26.45 10.32
N SER A 323 16.40 26.02 10.17
CA SER A 323 16.73 24.86 9.33
C SER A 323 16.13 23.56 9.89
N SER A 324 16.18 23.34 11.21
CA SER A 324 15.58 22.14 11.84
C SER A 324 14.07 22.07 11.63
N ILE A 325 13.36 23.20 11.77
CA ILE A 325 11.91 23.28 11.53
C ILE A 325 11.57 23.07 10.05
N LEU A 326 12.31 23.70 9.13
CA LEU A 326 12.09 23.53 7.69
C LEU A 326 12.33 22.11 7.21
N ILE A 327 13.39 21.45 7.72
CA ILE A 327 13.69 20.04 7.42
C ILE A 327 12.57 19.15 7.97
N ALA A 328 12.15 19.36 9.22
CA ALA A 328 11.05 18.62 9.83
C ALA A 328 9.75 18.73 9.02
N HIS A 329 9.38 19.95 8.63
CA HIS A 329 8.21 20.22 7.79
C HIS A 329 8.31 19.52 6.43
N THR A 330 9.46 19.64 5.74
CA THR A 330 9.65 19.04 4.41
C THR A 330 9.55 17.51 4.47
N ILE A 331 10.13 16.88 5.49
CA ILE A 331 10.05 15.43 5.69
C ILE A 331 8.59 15.03 5.98
N ALA A 332 7.92 15.70 6.92
CA ALA A 332 6.54 15.40 7.30
C ALA A 332 5.58 15.53 6.10
N ASN A 333 5.70 16.62 5.34
CA ASN A 333 4.89 16.86 4.14
C ASN A 333 5.13 15.80 3.05
N ASN A 334 6.39 15.46 2.75
CA ASN A 334 6.72 14.45 1.75
C ASN A 334 6.21 13.05 2.15
N VAL A 335 6.33 12.67 3.42
CA VAL A 335 5.79 11.40 3.93
C VAL A 335 4.27 11.38 3.83
N THR A 336 3.60 12.47 4.19
CA THR A 336 2.14 12.60 4.13
C THR A 336 1.63 12.49 2.68
N ASN A 337 2.22 13.25 1.75
CA ASN A 337 1.83 13.23 0.35
C ASN A 337 2.07 11.86 -0.31
N LYS A 338 3.16 11.18 0.07
CA LYS A 338 3.42 9.82 -0.41
C LYS A 338 2.37 8.83 0.10
N LYS A 339 2.01 8.90 1.38
CA LYS A 339 0.97 8.04 1.96
C LYS A 339 -0.38 8.29 1.28
N LEU A 340 -0.76 9.56 1.11
CA LEU A 340 -2.01 9.93 0.44
C LEU A 340 -2.04 9.42 -1.01
N SER A 341 -0.95 9.62 -1.77
CA SER A 341 -0.84 9.11 -3.13
C SER A 341 -0.92 7.58 -3.21
N GLU A 342 -0.29 6.87 -2.27
CA GLU A 342 -0.40 5.42 -2.16
C GLU A 342 -1.85 4.98 -1.86
N GLN A 343 -2.55 5.64 -0.93
CA GLN A 343 -3.95 5.37 -0.61
C GLN A 343 -4.88 5.63 -1.81
N THR A 344 -4.78 6.80 -2.45
CA THR A 344 -5.57 7.13 -3.64
C THR A 344 -5.32 6.13 -4.78
N LYS A 345 -4.07 5.71 -4.97
CA LYS A 345 -3.72 4.68 -5.96
C LYS A 345 -4.39 3.34 -5.64
N GLN A 346 -4.41 2.94 -4.36
CA GLN A 346 -5.05 1.71 -3.94
C GLN A 346 -6.57 1.76 -4.13
N GLU A 347 -7.20 2.88 -3.79
CA GLU A 347 -8.63 3.10 -4.00
C GLU A 347 -8.99 3.11 -5.48
N LEU A 348 -8.20 3.79 -6.32
CA LEU A 348 -8.40 3.79 -7.77
C LEU A 348 -8.28 2.38 -8.36
N ASN A 349 -7.29 1.60 -7.94
CA ASN A 349 -7.13 0.22 -8.41
C ASN A 349 -8.32 -0.66 -8.00
N SER A 350 -8.82 -0.48 -6.77
CA SER A 350 -10.02 -1.17 -6.28
C SER A 350 -11.26 -0.79 -7.10
N LEU A 351 -11.44 0.49 -7.42
CA LEU A 351 -12.52 0.96 -8.30
C LEU A 351 -12.39 0.41 -9.73
N LYS A 352 -11.19 0.42 -10.30
CA LYS A 352 -10.95 -0.10 -11.66
C LYS A 352 -11.30 -1.59 -11.74
N ALA A 353 -10.93 -2.35 -10.72
CA ALA A 353 -11.20 -3.78 -10.67
C ALA A 353 -12.68 -4.11 -10.32
N SER A 354 -13.54 -3.11 -10.13
CA SER A 354 -14.99 -3.31 -9.96
C SER A 354 -15.64 -3.66 -11.30
N GLU A 355 -16.40 -4.77 -11.33
CA GLU A 355 -17.07 -5.26 -12.53
C GLU A 355 -18.06 -4.23 -13.11
N GLY A 356 -18.88 -3.59 -12.25
CA GLY A 356 -19.84 -2.59 -12.70
C GLY A 356 -19.21 -1.33 -13.30
N VAL A 357 -18.06 -0.90 -12.76
CA VAL A 357 -17.29 0.24 -13.31
C VAL A 357 -16.70 -0.11 -14.66
N LEU A 358 -16.06 -1.28 -14.78
CA LEU A 358 -15.51 -1.74 -16.05
C LEU A 358 -16.61 -1.91 -17.10
N GLN A 359 -17.73 -2.53 -16.73
CA GLN A 359 -18.88 -2.75 -17.63
C GLN A 359 -19.42 -1.43 -18.17
N ALA A 360 -19.67 -0.44 -17.30
CA ALA A 360 -20.17 0.87 -17.72
C ALA A 360 -19.18 1.61 -18.64
N LEU A 361 -17.88 1.47 -18.40
CA LEU A 361 -16.86 2.09 -19.24
C LEU A 361 -16.67 1.36 -20.58
N LEU A 362 -16.77 0.02 -20.59
CA LEU A 362 -16.70 -0.79 -21.81
C LEU A 362 -17.86 -0.50 -22.75
N THR A 363 -19.09 -0.47 -22.26
CA THR A 363 -20.28 -0.21 -23.09
C THR A 363 -20.31 1.20 -23.68
N ALA A 364 -19.57 2.13 -23.09
CA ALA A 364 -19.34 3.47 -23.63
C ALA A 364 -18.27 3.50 -24.74
N GLN A 365 -17.48 2.43 -24.94
CA GLN A 365 -16.48 2.34 -25.99
C GLN A 365 -17.08 1.85 -27.32
N PRO A 366 -16.41 2.10 -28.47
CA PRO A 366 -16.80 1.50 -29.73
C PRO A 366 -16.82 -0.03 -29.65
N HIS A 367 -17.91 -0.62 -30.14
CA HIS A 367 -18.09 -2.06 -30.25
C HIS A 367 -17.75 -2.55 -31.66
N TYR A 368 -16.99 -3.63 -31.74
CA TYR A 368 -16.65 -4.33 -32.98
C TYR A 368 -17.17 -5.76 -32.91
N PRO A 369 -17.90 -6.24 -33.94
CA PRO A 369 -18.45 -7.58 -33.95
C PRO A 369 -17.31 -8.61 -33.92
N VAL A 370 -17.19 -9.35 -32.82
CA VAL A 370 -16.21 -10.41 -32.64
C VAL A 370 -16.81 -11.50 -31.77
N SER A 371 -16.50 -12.75 -32.09
CA SER A 371 -16.86 -13.91 -31.30
C SER A 371 -15.67 -14.86 -31.20
N LYS A 372 -15.84 -15.94 -30.42
CA LYS A 372 -14.88 -17.05 -30.37
C LYS A 372 -14.75 -17.76 -31.73
N GLU A 373 -15.66 -17.52 -32.66
CA GLU A 373 -15.51 -18.04 -34.01
C GLU A 373 -14.59 -17.18 -34.85
N THR A 374 -14.45 -15.88 -34.55
CA THR A 374 -13.68 -14.94 -35.38
C THR A 374 -12.23 -15.38 -35.61
N SER A 375 -11.60 -16.03 -34.62
CA SER A 375 -10.28 -16.64 -34.78
C SER A 375 -10.15 -17.94 -33.99
N LYS A 376 -9.56 -18.96 -34.62
CA LYS A 376 -9.23 -20.24 -33.95
C LYS A 376 -8.03 -20.12 -33.01
N ILE A 377 -7.28 -19.03 -33.06
CA ILE A 377 -6.07 -18.80 -32.25
C ILE A 377 -6.48 -18.33 -30.86
N GLN A 378 -6.60 -19.27 -29.94
CA GLN A 378 -7.15 -19.06 -28.60
C GLN A 378 -6.26 -19.69 -27.53
N PHE A 379 -5.96 -18.91 -26.49
CA PHE A 379 -5.22 -19.31 -25.31
C PHE A 379 -6.03 -19.05 -24.03
N GLY A 380 -5.68 -19.71 -22.93
CA GLY A 380 -6.42 -19.62 -21.67
C GLY A 380 -7.62 -20.58 -21.64
N ASN A 381 -8.68 -20.18 -20.94
CA ASN A 381 -9.91 -20.98 -20.85
C ASN A 381 -10.81 -20.70 -22.06
N LYS A 382 -10.90 -21.66 -22.99
CA LYS A 382 -11.74 -21.52 -24.20
C LYS A 382 -13.23 -21.42 -23.89
N GLU A 383 -13.66 -21.94 -22.75
CA GLU A 383 -15.05 -21.94 -22.30
C GLU A 383 -15.44 -20.65 -21.55
N ALA A 384 -14.48 -19.81 -21.16
CA ALA A 384 -14.73 -18.59 -20.40
C ALA A 384 -15.67 -17.61 -21.12
N ASP A 385 -16.56 -16.95 -20.37
CA ASP A 385 -17.50 -15.96 -20.90
C ASP A 385 -16.80 -14.68 -21.36
N ILE A 386 -15.70 -14.32 -20.70
CA ILE A 386 -14.91 -13.13 -21.03
C ILE A 386 -13.95 -13.48 -22.17
N LEU A 387 -14.24 -12.94 -23.36
CA LEU A 387 -13.40 -13.01 -24.55
C LEU A 387 -12.56 -11.75 -24.69
N ILE A 388 -11.24 -11.89 -24.58
CA ILE A 388 -10.28 -10.84 -24.89
C ILE A 388 -9.75 -11.09 -26.30
N THR A 389 -10.11 -10.23 -27.27
CA THR A 389 -9.53 -10.30 -28.62
C THR A 389 -8.41 -9.28 -28.78
N ILE A 390 -7.24 -9.77 -29.15
CA ILE A 390 -6.04 -8.96 -29.40
C ILE A 390 -5.82 -8.86 -30.90
N PHE A 391 -6.06 -7.68 -31.46
CA PHE A 391 -5.66 -7.34 -32.81
C PHE A 391 -4.19 -6.92 -32.81
N SER A 392 -3.33 -7.78 -33.36
CA SER A 392 -1.88 -7.73 -33.14
C SER A 392 -1.10 -7.69 -34.45
N ASN A 393 -0.10 -6.82 -34.53
CA ASN A 393 0.90 -6.86 -35.59
C ASN A 393 2.19 -7.52 -35.08
N PRO A 394 2.68 -8.61 -35.72
CA PRO A 394 3.88 -9.34 -35.30
C PRO A 394 5.16 -8.50 -35.17
N HIS A 395 5.25 -7.37 -35.86
CA HIS A 395 6.42 -6.48 -35.86
C HIS A 395 6.24 -5.20 -35.04
N CYS A 396 5.06 -5.00 -34.43
CA CYS A 396 4.77 -3.81 -33.64
C CYS A 396 5.38 -3.90 -32.23
N ASN A 397 6.17 -2.89 -31.84
CA ASN A 397 6.78 -2.83 -30.51
C ASN A 397 5.75 -2.75 -29.37
N PRO A 398 4.72 -1.89 -29.43
CA PRO A 398 3.61 -1.95 -28.48
C PRO A 398 2.92 -3.32 -28.39
N CYS A 399 2.75 -4.05 -29.51
CA CYS A 399 2.22 -5.42 -29.48
C CYS A 399 3.15 -6.38 -28.72
N ALA A 400 4.47 -6.28 -28.93
CA ALA A 400 5.44 -7.10 -28.21
C ALA A 400 5.37 -6.88 -26.67
N GLN A 401 5.21 -5.63 -26.23
CA GLN A 401 5.03 -5.32 -24.80
C GLN A 401 3.72 -5.90 -24.26
N LEU A 402 2.64 -5.86 -25.05
CA LEU A 402 1.36 -6.46 -24.66
C LEU A 402 1.46 -7.99 -24.53
N HIS A 403 2.11 -8.67 -25.48
CA HIS A 403 2.35 -10.11 -25.41
C HIS A 403 3.14 -10.53 -24.16
N LYS A 404 4.12 -9.71 -23.74
CA LYS A 404 4.84 -9.95 -22.49
C LYS A 404 3.94 -9.86 -21.24
N LYS A 405 2.96 -8.96 -21.23
CA LYS A 405 1.96 -8.88 -20.14
C LYS A 405 1.02 -10.08 -20.18
N LEU A 406 0.58 -10.49 -21.38
CA LEU A 406 -0.30 -11.63 -21.59
C LEU A 406 0.33 -12.95 -21.15
N ASP A 407 1.63 -13.16 -21.36
CA ASP A 407 2.31 -14.38 -20.90
C ASP A 407 2.19 -14.57 -19.38
N ASN A 408 2.22 -13.48 -18.60
CA ASN A 408 2.01 -13.55 -17.16
C ASN A 408 0.57 -13.91 -16.78
N ILE A 409 -0.42 -13.43 -17.55
CA ILE A 409 -1.85 -13.75 -17.34
C ILE A 409 -2.09 -15.23 -17.68
N LEU A 410 -1.60 -15.69 -18.83
CA LEU A 410 -1.78 -17.06 -19.31
C LEU A 410 -1.09 -18.12 -18.44
N ARG A 411 0.02 -17.77 -17.77
CA ARG A 411 0.67 -18.68 -16.80
C ARG A 411 -0.15 -18.87 -15.52
N ASN A 412 -1.01 -17.91 -15.17
CA ASN A 412 -1.92 -18.04 -14.04
C ASN A 412 -3.13 -18.88 -14.47
N LYS A 413 -3.08 -20.18 -14.13
CA LYS A 413 -4.10 -21.19 -14.47
C LYS A 413 -5.50 -20.89 -13.91
N GLU A 414 -5.63 -19.94 -12.99
CA GLU A 414 -6.90 -19.52 -12.39
C GLU A 414 -7.66 -18.45 -13.19
N SER A 415 -7.11 -17.99 -14.33
CA SER A 415 -7.77 -16.96 -15.13
C SER A 415 -8.94 -17.53 -15.94
N ASN A 416 -10.17 -17.09 -15.62
CA ASN A 416 -11.37 -17.40 -16.40
C ASN A 416 -11.48 -16.49 -17.63
N LEU A 417 -10.44 -16.47 -18.47
CA LEU A 417 -10.34 -15.60 -19.64
C LEU A 417 -10.04 -16.43 -20.89
N CYS A 418 -10.74 -16.15 -21.98
CA CYS A 418 -10.39 -16.64 -23.32
C CYS A 418 -9.63 -15.53 -24.05
N ILE A 419 -8.36 -15.76 -24.38
CA ILE A 419 -7.54 -14.79 -25.12
C ILE A 419 -7.42 -15.23 -26.57
N GLN A 420 -8.04 -14.48 -27.47
CA GLN A 420 -8.05 -14.71 -28.90
C GLN A 420 -7.10 -13.75 -29.62
N PHE A 421 -6.32 -14.24 -30.58
CA PHE A 421 -5.45 -13.39 -31.40
C PHE A 421 -5.96 -13.27 -32.82
N ILE A 422 -5.96 -12.04 -33.34
CA ILE A 422 -6.16 -11.74 -34.76
C ILE A 422 -4.90 -11.05 -35.24
N PHE A 423 -4.17 -11.69 -36.16
CA PHE A 423 -2.92 -11.15 -36.66
C PHE A 423 -3.17 -10.28 -37.89
N THR A 424 -2.41 -9.20 -37.97
CA THR A 424 -2.44 -8.32 -39.12
C THR A 424 -1.06 -7.81 -39.48
N SER A 425 -0.92 -7.36 -40.72
CA SER A 425 0.17 -6.52 -41.17
C SER A 425 -0.36 -5.39 -42.03
N PHE A 426 0.16 -4.18 -41.83
CA PHE A 426 -0.12 -3.03 -42.70
C PHE A 426 0.85 -2.92 -43.88
N ASN A 427 1.85 -3.81 -43.94
CA ASN A 427 2.78 -3.96 -45.05
C ASN A 427 2.69 -5.41 -45.59
N THR A 428 2.46 -5.56 -46.89
CA THR A 428 2.36 -6.85 -47.58
C THR A 428 3.58 -7.75 -47.35
N ASP A 429 4.78 -7.16 -47.29
CA ASP A 429 6.03 -7.91 -47.12
C ASP A 429 6.16 -8.57 -45.74
N LEU A 430 5.40 -8.07 -44.76
CA LEU A 430 5.39 -8.56 -43.39
C LEU A 430 4.23 -9.52 -43.11
N GLU A 431 3.31 -9.73 -44.07
CA GLU A 431 2.22 -10.71 -43.94
C GLU A 431 2.75 -12.14 -43.74
N SER A 432 3.95 -12.45 -44.26
CA SER A 432 4.60 -13.75 -44.04
C SER A 432 4.76 -14.08 -42.56
N SER A 433 4.96 -13.06 -41.71
CA SER A 433 5.08 -13.24 -40.25
C SER A 433 3.73 -13.51 -39.59
N SER A 434 2.66 -12.88 -40.05
CA SER A 434 1.30 -13.21 -39.59
C SER A 434 0.96 -14.65 -39.95
N ARG A 435 1.20 -15.08 -41.19
CA ARG A 435 0.98 -16.46 -41.64
C ARG A 435 1.81 -17.47 -40.86
N ALA A 436 3.09 -17.19 -40.63
CA ALA A 436 3.98 -18.06 -39.87
C ALA A 436 3.53 -18.26 -38.42
N LEU A 437 3.05 -17.21 -37.74
CA LEU A 437 2.51 -17.35 -36.38
C LEU A 437 1.19 -18.15 -36.38
N ILE A 438 0.32 -17.92 -37.36
CA ILE A 438 -0.90 -18.71 -37.53
C ILE A 438 -0.56 -20.19 -37.76
N ASP A 439 0.35 -20.50 -38.68
CA ASP A 439 0.82 -21.86 -38.95
C ASP A 439 1.43 -22.51 -37.70
N CYS A 440 2.25 -21.76 -36.94
CA CYS A 440 2.80 -22.22 -35.68
C CYS A 440 1.73 -22.69 -34.68
N TYR A 441 0.58 -22.03 -34.62
CA TYR A 441 -0.51 -22.41 -33.72
C TYR A 441 -1.15 -23.76 -34.11
N PHE A 442 -1.32 -24.02 -35.41
CA PHE A 442 -1.88 -25.30 -35.89
C PHE A 442 -0.86 -26.44 -35.87
N LYS A 443 0.42 -26.12 -36.11
CA LYS A 443 1.51 -27.09 -36.23
C LYS A 443 1.99 -27.66 -34.89
N TYR A 444 1.92 -26.89 -33.81
CA TYR A 444 2.50 -27.26 -32.52
C TYR A 444 1.45 -27.37 -31.41
N PRO A 445 1.68 -28.23 -30.38
CA PRO A 445 0.87 -28.23 -29.18
C PRO A 445 0.79 -26.85 -28.53
N LEU A 446 -0.35 -26.51 -27.91
CA LEU A 446 -0.66 -25.17 -27.40
C LEU A 446 0.46 -24.57 -26.52
N ALA A 447 1.01 -25.35 -25.60
CA ALA A 447 2.10 -24.91 -24.72
C ALA A 447 3.36 -24.52 -25.50
N LYS A 448 3.72 -25.32 -26.53
CA LYS A 448 4.86 -25.04 -27.39
C LYS A 448 4.59 -23.84 -28.31
N ALA A 449 3.38 -23.70 -28.83
CA ALA A 449 3.00 -22.52 -29.61
C ALA A 449 3.11 -21.23 -28.78
N GLN A 450 2.68 -21.25 -27.51
CA GLN A 450 2.83 -20.12 -26.59
C GLN A 450 4.32 -19.75 -26.36
N ASP A 451 5.19 -20.75 -26.16
CA ASP A 451 6.63 -20.52 -26.01
C ASP A 451 7.26 -19.91 -27.27
N ILE A 452 6.85 -20.37 -28.45
CA ILE A 452 7.30 -19.83 -29.74
C ILE A 452 6.83 -18.38 -29.93
N TYR A 453 5.57 -18.08 -29.61
CA TYR A 453 5.04 -16.71 -29.64
C TYR A 453 5.84 -15.80 -28.71
N ARG A 454 6.12 -16.25 -27.49
CA ARG A 454 6.95 -15.52 -26.53
C ARG A 454 8.35 -15.22 -27.09
N GLU A 455 8.98 -16.19 -27.75
CA GLU A 455 10.29 -15.97 -28.38
C GLU A 455 10.19 -14.97 -29.55
N TRP A 456 9.17 -15.08 -30.40
CA TRP A 456 8.95 -14.16 -31.51
C TRP A 456 8.85 -12.70 -31.04
N PHE A 457 7.97 -12.45 -30.05
CA PHE A 457 7.73 -11.11 -29.52
C PHE A 457 8.84 -10.61 -28.58
N ASN A 458 9.80 -11.44 -28.18
CA ASN A 458 10.97 -10.97 -27.45
C ASN A 458 12.14 -10.63 -28.39
N THR A 459 12.52 -11.59 -29.25
CA THR A 459 13.74 -11.49 -30.06
C THR A 459 13.55 -11.95 -31.50
N GLY A 460 12.65 -12.90 -31.76
CA GLY A 460 12.51 -13.52 -33.09
C GLY A 460 12.16 -12.56 -34.22
N ARG A 461 11.34 -11.53 -33.94
CA ARG A 461 10.95 -10.53 -34.97
C ARG A 461 12.13 -9.76 -35.58
N PHE A 462 13.26 -9.65 -34.89
CA PHE A 462 14.44 -8.92 -35.37
C PHE A 462 15.28 -9.75 -36.36
N ASN A 463 15.11 -11.07 -36.39
CA ASN A 463 15.79 -11.96 -37.32
C ASN A 463 14.83 -13.05 -37.81
N LYS A 464 13.94 -12.64 -38.72
CA LYS A 464 12.82 -13.45 -39.23
C LYS A 464 13.29 -14.80 -39.79
N ASP A 465 14.32 -14.79 -40.63
CA ASP A 465 14.72 -15.98 -41.39
C ASP A 465 15.34 -17.05 -40.48
N VAL A 466 16.17 -16.65 -39.51
CA VAL A 466 16.72 -17.56 -38.50
C VAL A 466 15.59 -18.15 -37.65
N PHE A 467 14.62 -17.35 -37.25
CA PHE A 467 13.47 -17.82 -36.48
C PHE A 467 12.62 -18.81 -37.27
N PHE A 468 12.34 -18.51 -38.54
CA PHE A 468 11.55 -19.36 -39.43
C PHE A 468 12.25 -20.70 -39.68
N HIS A 469 13.57 -20.70 -39.88
CA HIS A 469 14.34 -21.93 -40.02
C HIS A 469 14.32 -22.76 -38.73
N LYS A 470 14.51 -22.12 -37.56
CA LYS A 470 14.52 -22.80 -36.25
C LYS A 470 13.23 -23.58 -35.96
N TYR A 471 12.08 -23.02 -36.34
CA TYR A 471 10.76 -23.62 -36.10
C TYR A 471 10.10 -24.20 -37.34
N ASN A 472 10.84 -24.32 -38.45
CA ASN A 472 10.32 -24.82 -39.72
C ASN A 472 9.03 -24.08 -40.16
N LEU A 473 9.02 -22.75 -40.09
CA LEU A 473 7.88 -21.87 -40.43
C LEU A 473 8.10 -21.11 -41.74
N ALA A 474 9.11 -21.47 -42.53
CA ALA A 474 9.48 -20.77 -43.76
C ALA A 474 8.41 -20.87 -44.86
N ASN A 475 7.65 -21.96 -44.89
CA ASN A 475 6.55 -22.21 -45.85
C ASN A 475 5.22 -22.44 -45.09
N PRO A 476 4.60 -21.38 -44.56
CA PRO A 476 3.36 -21.46 -43.80
C PRO A 476 2.15 -21.61 -44.75
N ASP A 477 2.01 -22.76 -45.39
CA ASP A 477 0.96 -23.02 -46.39
C ASP A 477 0.11 -24.27 -46.06
N GLY A 478 -0.17 -24.51 -44.78
CA GLY A 478 -1.23 -25.44 -44.39
C GLY A 478 -2.62 -24.87 -44.71
N ASP A 479 -3.54 -25.67 -45.25
CA ASP A 479 -4.89 -25.25 -45.63
C ASP A 479 -5.62 -24.51 -44.49
N ASP A 480 -5.46 -24.99 -43.25
CA ASP A 480 -6.02 -24.35 -42.05
C ASP A 480 -5.41 -22.97 -41.77
N ALA A 481 -4.10 -22.81 -41.95
CA ALA A 481 -3.40 -21.55 -41.70
C ALA A 481 -3.77 -20.48 -42.73
N ILE A 482 -3.91 -20.87 -43.99
CA ILE A 482 -4.36 -19.99 -45.08
C ILE A 482 -5.81 -19.56 -44.85
N ALA A 483 -6.70 -20.50 -44.51
CA ALA A 483 -8.10 -20.21 -44.22
C ALA A 483 -8.22 -19.24 -43.03
N GLU A 484 -7.46 -19.46 -41.97
CA GLU A 484 -7.43 -18.59 -40.78
C GLU A 484 -6.88 -17.19 -41.08
N PHE A 485 -5.79 -17.09 -41.86
CA PHE A 485 -5.25 -15.80 -42.28
C PHE A 485 -6.24 -14.99 -43.15
N ASN A 486 -6.96 -15.66 -44.05
CA ASN A 486 -8.02 -15.05 -44.85
C ASN A 486 -9.17 -14.56 -43.97
N LYS A 487 -9.51 -15.31 -42.90
CA LYS A 487 -10.50 -14.90 -41.91
C LYS A 487 -10.09 -13.63 -41.16
N HIS A 488 -8.84 -13.55 -40.70
CA HIS A 488 -8.30 -12.36 -40.04
C HIS A 488 -8.31 -11.14 -40.98
N THR A 489 -7.94 -11.36 -42.25
CA THR A 489 -7.93 -10.32 -43.28
C THR A 489 -9.33 -9.80 -43.59
N LYS A 490 -10.32 -10.70 -43.70
CA LYS A 490 -11.74 -10.34 -43.91
C LYS A 490 -12.26 -9.53 -42.72
N TRP A 491 -12.06 -10.03 -41.50
CA TRP A 491 -12.53 -9.34 -40.29
C TRP A 491 -11.91 -7.94 -40.14
N ARG A 492 -10.62 -7.76 -40.44
CA ARG A 492 -9.98 -6.44 -40.46
C ARG A 492 -10.67 -5.48 -41.43
N LYS A 493 -11.01 -5.95 -42.64
CA LYS A 493 -11.68 -5.12 -43.66
C LYS A 493 -13.08 -4.71 -43.21
N GLU A 494 -13.82 -5.61 -42.57
CA GLU A 494 -15.17 -5.37 -42.05
C GLU A 494 -15.17 -4.38 -40.87
N THR A 495 -14.20 -4.51 -39.96
CA THR A 495 -14.11 -3.67 -38.75
C THR A 495 -13.40 -2.34 -38.95
N GLN A 496 -12.64 -2.17 -40.06
CA GLN A 496 -11.83 -0.99 -40.35
C GLN A 496 -10.87 -0.61 -39.21
N LEU A 497 -10.35 -1.59 -38.48
CA LEU A 497 -9.32 -1.35 -37.47
C LEU A 497 -7.97 -1.06 -38.14
N HIS A 498 -7.43 0.13 -37.88
CA HIS A 498 -6.20 0.65 -38.49
C HIS A 498 -5.01 0.78 -37.52
N ALA A 499 -5.20 0.46 -36.24
CA ALA A 499 -4.17 0.58 -35.21
C ALA A 499 -3.90 -0.77 -34.54
N THR A 500 -2.66 -0.98 -34.09
CA THR A 500 -2.28 -2.15 -33.29
C THR A 500 -1.33 -1.74 -32.16
N PRO A 501 -1.42 -2.36 -30.97
CA PRO A 501 -2.44 -3.34 -30.59
C PRO A 501 -3.80 -2.67 -30.35
N THR A 502 -4.87 -3.35 -30.78
CA THR A 502 -6.22 -3.07 -30.29
C THR A 502 -6.64 -4.22 -29.39
N ILE A 503 -7.16 -3.90 -28.22
CA ILE A 503 -7.63 -4.87 -27.23
C ILE A 503 -9.14 -4.72 -27.14
N LEU A 504 -9.86 -5.80 -27.43
CA LEU A 504 -11.31 -5.86 -27.30
C LEU A 504 -11.67 -6.79 -26.15
N VAL A 505 -12.62 -6.39 -25.31
CA VAL A 505 -13.23 -7.22 -24.27
C VAL A 505 -14.69 -7.41 -24.64
N ASN A 506 -15.10 -8.63 -24.97
CA ASN A 506 -16.42 -8.96 -25.52
C ASN A 506 -16.84 -8.03 -26.68
N GLY A 507 -15.87 -7.69 -27.55
CA GLY A 507 -16.10 -6.80 -28.70
C GLY A 507 -15.99 -5.30 -28.44
N TYR A 508 -15.97 -4.85 -27.18
CA TYR A 508 -15.77 -3.43 -26.85
C TYR A 508 -14.28 -3.10 -26.72
N ASN A 509 -13.86 -1.95 -27.26
CA ASN A 509 -12.50 -1.44 -27.03
C ASN A 509 -12.18 -1.35 -25.53
N LEU A 510 -10.97 -1.75 -25.13
CA LEU A 510 -10.51 -1.54 -23.76
C LEU A 510 -10.35 -0.03 -23.50
N PRO A 511 -10.97 0.54 -22.45
CA PRO A 511 -10.84 1.95 -22.14
C PRO A 511 -9.39 2.35 -21.82
N VAL A 512 -8.99 3.57 -22.19
CA VAL A 512 -7.59 4.07 -22.06
C VAL A 512 -7.09 4.05 -20.61
N ASN A 513 -7.99 4.19 -19.63
CA ASN A 513 -7.67 4.14 -18.21
C ASN A 513 -7.45 2.71 -17.67
N TYR A 514 -7.60 1.66 -18.50
CA TYR A 514 -7.41 0.26 -18.13
C TYR A 514 -6.18 -0.34 -18.80
N ASP A 515 -5.43 -1.11 -18.01
CA ASP A 515 -4.44 -2.06 -18.50
C ASP A 515 -5.08 -3.45 -18.58
N ILE A 516 -4.61 -4.30 -19.49
CA ILE A 516 -5.07 -5.69 -19.60
C ILE A 516 -4.87 -6.46 -18.29
N THR A 517 -3.87 -6.09 -17.48
CA THR A 517 -3.65 -6.72 -16.18
C THR A 517 -4.72 -6.41 -15.14
N ASP A 518 -5.50 -5.34 -15.34
CA ASP A 518 -6.55 -4.94 -14.40
C ASP A 518 -7.79 -5.85 -14.50
N ILE A 519 -7.96 -6.51 -15.64
CA ILE A 519 -9.09 -7.43 -15.91
C ILE A 519 -8.94 -8.73 -15.11
N ARG A 520 -7.76 -9.04 -14.56
CA ARG A 520 -7.48 -10.31 -13.87
C ARG A 520 -8.38 -10.61 -12.66
N TYR A 521 -9.02 -9.59 -12.09
CA TYR A 521 -9.91 -9.73 -10.93
C TYR A 521 -11.40 -9.77 -11.31
N ILE A 522 -11.70 -9.64 -12.61
CA ILE A 522 -13.06 -9.61 -13.14
C ILE A 522 -13.48 -11.04 -13.42
N THR A 523 -14.59 -11.45 -12.81
CA THR A 523 -15.12 -12.81 -12.93
C THR A 523 -16.30 -12.88 -13.88
N ASN A 524 -17.06 -11.80 -14.00
CA ASN A 524 -18.19 -11.70 -14.92
C ASN A 524 -18.31 -10.28 -15.52
N ILE A 525 -18.76 -10.21 -16.77
CA ILE A 525 -19.17 -8.97 -17.44
C ILE A 525 -20.45 -9.29 -18.22
N ASN A 526 -21.58 -8.74 -17.76
CA ASN A 526 -22.89 -8.99 -18.37
C ASN A 526 -23.12 -8.09 -19.61
N ILE A 527 -22.36 -8.28 -20.69
CA ILE A 527 -22.48 -7.54 -21.96
C ILE A 527 -22.32 -8.39 -23.20
#